data_AF-A0A4Y7REK3-F1
#
_entry.id   AF-A0A4Y7REK3-F1
#
_cell.length_a   1.000
_cell.length_b   1.000
_cell.length_c   1.000
_cell.angle_alpha   90.00
_cell.angle_beta   90.00
_cell.angle_gamma   90.00
#
_symmetry.space_group_name_H-M   'P 1'
#
loop_
_entity.id
_entity.type
_entity.pdbx_description
1 polymer ?
#
loop_
_entity_poly.entity_id
_entity_poly.type
_entity_poly.pdbx_seq_one_letter_code
_entity_poly.pdbx_strand_id
1 'polypeptide(L)'
;MNSDLEKIDILRARLGVGYKEAREALEEAGGDVVQALVDLEEKGRNIGERFQARGQEMVGQFKSLLHKGQNYRIKLKKGDETVFEVPASVGALGLIGALASSEIAILGALGTVTAMAHKYTLEFERRDIEPVGEPCTAEKEGL
;
A
#
# COMPACT_ATOMS: atom_id res chain seq x y z
N MET A 1 -1.60 35.68 34.29
CA MET A 1 -2.14 34.35 33.96
C MET A 1 -1.99 34.14 32.46
N ASN A 2 -0.85 33.60 32.02
CA ASN A 2 -0.53 33.19 30.64
C ASN A 2 0.28 31.87 30.61
N SER A 3 0.42 31.19 31.77
CA SER A 3 1.28 30.01 31.94
C SER A 3 0.86 28.86 31.02
N ASP A 4 -0.43 28.60 30.88
CA ASP A 4 -0.87 27.37 30.21
C ASP A 4 -0.69 27.47 28.69
N LEU A 5 -0.90 28.66 28.12
CA LEU A 5 -0.63 28.88 26.70
C LEU A 5 0.87 28.77 26.39
N GLU A 6 1.73 29.34 27.23
CA GLU A 6 3.19 29.22 27.10
C GLU A 6 3.65 27.75 27.17
N LYS A 7 3.09 26.98 28.11
CA LYS A 7 3.36 25.54 28.24
C LYS A 7 2.90 24.76 27.00
N ILE A 8 1.70 25.04 26.49
CA ILE A 8 1.17 24.43 25.28
C ILE A 8 2.06 24.76 24.08
N ASP A 9 2.50 26.00 23.93
CA ASP A 9 3.37 26.41 22.83
C ASP A 9 4.75 25.73 22.90
N ILE A 10 5.28 25.46 24.10
CA ILE A 10 6.50 24.65 24.26
C ILE A 10 6.30 23.24 23.71
N LEU A 11 5.19 22.56 24.04
CA LEU A 11 4.91 21.21 23.54
C LEU A 11 4.83 21.17 22.01
N ARG A 12 4.13 22.15 21.42
CA ARG A 12 3.98 22.28 19.96
C ARG A 12 5.31 22.59 19.29
N ALA A 13 6.11 23.49 19.86
CA ALA A 13 7.42 23.85 19.31
C ALA A 13 8.42 22.68 19.34
N ARG A 14 8.31 21.79 20.33
CA ARG A 14 9.21 20.63 20.49
C ARG A 14 8.79 19.43 19.65
N LEU A 15 7.50 19.12 19.61
CA LEU A 15 6.99 17.87 19.03
C LEU A 15 6.17 18.08 17.74
N GLY A 16 5.88 19.32 17.35
CA GLY A 16 5.10 19.62 16.15
C GLY A 16 3.61 19.26 16.24
N VAL A 17 3.11 19.00 17.44
CA VAL A 17 1.71 18.62 17.69
C VAL A 17 0.74 19.80 17.54
N GLY A 18 -0.55 19.50 17.37
CA GLY A 18 -1.60 20.53 17.30
C GLY A 18 -1.93 21.13 18.68
N TYR A 19 -2.56 22.30 18.71
CA TYR A 19 -3.01 22.95 19.96
C TYR A 19 -3.91 22.06 20.81
N LYS A 20 -4.85 21.35 20.17
CA LYS A 20 -5.77 20.45 20.87
C LYS A 20 -5.01 19.31 21.58
N GLU A 21 -4.12 18.65 20.86
CA GLU A 21 -3.34 17.52 21.37
C GLU A 21 -2.35 17.95 22.47
N ALA A 22 -1.70 19.10 22.30
CA ALA A 22 -0.83 19.68 23.33
C ALA A 22 -1.60 20.06 24.60
N ARG A 23 -2.82 20.61 24.47
CA ARG A 23 -3.67 20.92 25.63
C ARG A 23 -4.09 19.65 26.37
N GLU A 24 -4.56 18.64 25.64
CA GLU A 24 -5.00 17.36 26.23
C GLU A 24 -3.85 16.69 26.99
N ALA A 25 -2.65 16.63 26.40
CA ALA A 25 -1.48 16.07 27.07
C ALA A 25 -1.07 16.85 28.33
N LEU A 26 -1.15 18.18 28.28
CA LEU A 26 -0.84 19.03 29.44
C LEU A 26 -1.88 18.85 30.57
N GLU A 27 -3.16 18.71 30.22
CA GLU A 27 -4.25 18.43 31.17
C GLU A 27 -4.08 17.05 31.84
N GLU A 28 -3.75 16.02 31.06
CA GLU A 28 -3.49 14.65 31.54
C GLU A 28 -2.25 14.58 32.45
N ALA A 29 -1.21 15.34 32.11
CA ALA A 29 0.00 15.50 32.92
C ALA A 29 -0.18 16.41 34.15
N GLY A 30 -1.40 16.88 34.44
CA GLY A 30 -1.67 17.75 35.60
C GLY A 30 -0.94 19.09 35.53
N GLY A 31 -0.59 19.57 34.34
CA GLY A 31 0.13 20.83 34.12
C GLY A 31 1.66 20.72 34.15
N ASP A 32 2.23 19.52 34.24
CA ASP A 32 3.67 19.27 34.10
C ASP A 32 4.06 19.15 32.61
N VAL A 33 4.91 20.06 32.15
CA VAL A 33 5.36 20.10 30.75
C VAL A 33 6.30 18.95 30.41
N VAL A 34 7.16 18.56 31.35
CA VAL A 34 8.15 17.49 31.11
C VAL A 34 7.42 16.16 30.99
N GLN A 35 6.45 15.91 31.89
CA GLN A 35 5.63 14.70 31.80
C GLN A 35 4.82 14.68 30.50
N ALA A 36 4.17 15.78 30.13
CA ALA A 36 3.43 15.87 28.86
C ALA A 36 4.30 15.64 27.61
N LEU A 37 5.57 16.08 27.62
CA LEU A 37 6.52 15.79 26.54
C LEU A 37 6.83 14.31 26.44
N VAL A 38 7.10 13.64 27.57
CA VAL A 38 7.37 12.20 27.61
C VAL A 38 6.17 11.42 27.09
N ASP A 39 4.96 11.74 27.58
CA ASP A 39 3.74 11.04 27.20
C ASP A 39 3.44 11.17 25.70
N LEU A 40 3.60 12.38 25.13
CA LEU A 40 3.41 12.62 23.69
C LEU A 40 4.47 11.90 22.84
N GLU A 41 5.73 11.88 23.27
CA GLU A 41 6.81 11.17 22.56
C GLU A 41 6.56 9.66 22.54
N GLU A 42 6.22 9.08 23.69
CA GLU A 42 5.90 7.66 23.80
C GLU A 42 4.67 7.28 22.97
N LYS A 43 3.63 8.10 22.99
CA LYS A 43 2.42 7.88 22.16
C LYS A 43 2.75 7.91 20.67
N GLY A 44 3.55 8.87 20.22
CA GLY A 44 4.03 8.95 18.84
C GLY A 44 4.84 7.72 18.43
N ARG A 45 5.77 7.27 19.29
CA ARG A 45 6.59 6.08 19.05
C ARG A 45 5.74 4.81 18.98
N ASN A 46 4.82 4.62 19.92
CA ASN A 46 3.90 3.48 19.95
C ASN A 46 3.02 3.39 18.69
N ILE A 47 2.53 4.52 18.19
CA ILE A 47 1.74 4.57 16.94
C ILE A 47 2.64 4.18 15.75
N GLY A 48 3.85 4.75 15.68
CA GLY A 48 4.82 4.43 14.64
C GLY A 48 5.22 2.96 14.60
N GLU A 49 5.55 2.37 15.75
CA GLU A 49 5.92 0.95 15.89
C GLU A 49 4.75 0.02 15.52
N ARG A 50 3.53 0.31 16.00
CA ARG A 50 2.33 -0.45 15.63
C ARG A 50 2.04 -0.36 14.13
N PHE A 51 2.20 0.82 13.54
CA PHE A 51 1.99 1.04 12.11
C PHE A 51 3.06 0.32 11.28
N GLN A 52 4.32 0.36 11.70
CA GLN A 52 5.41 -0.36 11.04
C GLN A 52 5.21 -1.88 11.12
N ALA A 53 4.86 -2.41 12.28
CA ALA A 53 4.60 -3.84 12.48
C ALA A 53 3.42 -4.32 11.62
N ARG A 54 2.28 -3.60 11.67
CA ARG A 54 1.13 -3.90 10.79
C ARG A 54 1.49 -3.76 9.31
N GLY A 55 2.22 -2.71 8.94
CA GLY A 55 2.66 -2.50 7.57
C GLY A 55 3.51 -3.66 7.06
N GLN A 56 4.46 -4.14 7.86
CA GLN A 56 5.31 -5.27 7.51
C GLN A 56 4.52 -6.57 7.35
N GLU A 57 3.55 -6.83 8.24
CA GLU A 57 2.64 -7.98 8.13
C GLU A 57 1.79 -7.90 6.85
N MET A 58 1.20 -6.74 6.56
CA MET A 58 0.39 -6.52 5.37
C MET A 58 1.20 -6.66 4.08
N VAL A 59 2.43 -6.15 4.04
CA VAL A 59 3.34 -6.32 2.90
C VAL A 59 3.69 -7.80 2.71
N GLY A 60 3.90 -8.55 3.80
CA GLY A 60 4.13 -9.99 3.74
C GLY A 60 2.95 -10.75 3.12
N GLN A 61 1.72 -10.43 3.56
CA GLN A 61 0.51 -11.02 2.99
C GLN A 61 0.34 -10.65 1.51
N PHE A 62 0.55 -9.37 1.16
CA PHE A 62 0.48 -8.91 -0.23
C PHE A 62 1.51 -9.61 -1.11
N LYS A 63 2.75 -9.79 -0.64
CA LYS A 63 3.82 -10.49 -1.37
C LYS A 63 3.45 -11.96 -1.66
N SER A 64 2.77 -12.61 -0.71
CA SER A 64 2.24 -13.98 -0.89
C SER A 64 1.11 -14.03 -1.93
N LEU A 65 0.19 -13.06 -1.89
CA LEU A 65 -0.87 -12.93 -2.90
C LEU A 65 -0.30 -12.61 -4.29
N LEU A 66 0.76 -11.80 -4.37
CA LEU A 66 1.40 -11.44 -5.64
C LEU A 66 2.13 -12.64 -6.25
N HIS A 67 2.78 -13.48 -5.43
CA HIS A 67 3.36 -14.76 -5.89
C HIS A 67 2.29 -15.72 -6.41
N LYS A 68 1.18 -15.89 -5.66
CA LYS A 68 0.04 -16.71 -6.12
C LYS A 68 -0.68 -16.09 -7.33
N GLY A 69 -0.57 -14.78 -7.48
CA GLY A 69 -1.20 -13.98 -8.53
C GLY A 69 -0.47 -13.98 -9.87
N GLN A 70 0.77 -14.48 -9.95
CA GLN A 70 1.54 -14.52 -11.21
C GLN A 70 0.84 -15.30 -12.32
N ASN A 71 0.01 -16.26 -11.93
CA ASN A 71 -0.80 -17.10 -12.78
C ASN A 71 -2.01 -16.39 -13.39
N TYR A 72 -2.36 -15.19 -12.93
CA TYR A 72 -3.55 -14.48 -13.41
C TYR A 72 -3.20 -13.54 -14.55
N ARG A 73 -3.98 -13.63 -15.63
CA ARG A 73 -3.91 -12.78 -16.81
C ARG A 73 -5.24 -12.04 -16.96
N ILE A 74 -5.14 -10.78 -17.35
CA ILE A 74 -6.27 -9.92 -17.70
C ILE A 74 -6.28 -9.84 -19.23
N LYS A 75 -7.40 -10.21 -19.84
CA LYS A 75 -7.67 -10.11 -21.27
C LYS A 75 -8.64 -8.97 -21.53
N LEU A 76 -8.32 -8.12 -22.49
CA LEU A 76 -9.24 -7.14 -23.06
C LEU A 76 -9.79 -7.70 -24.37
N LYS A 77 -11.10 -7.80 -24.46
CA LYS A 77 -11.81 -8.40 -25.59
C LYS A 77 -12.71 -7.41 -26.31
N LYS A 78 -12.93 -7.65 -27.61
CA LYS A 78 -13.95 -6.98 -28.42
C LYS A 78 -14.75 -8.06 -29.16
N GLY A 79 -15.90 -8.43 -28.61
CA GLY A 79 -16.56 -9.67 -29.02
C GLY A 79 -15.73 -10.88 -28.59
N ASP A 80 -15.45 -11.80 -29.51
CA ASP A 80 -14.70 -13.03 -29.22
C ASP A 80 -13.17 -12.86 -29.36
N GLU A 81 -12.72 -11.74 -29.94
CA GLU A 81 -11.30 -11.48 -30.17
C GLU A 81 -10.64 -10.82 -28.96
N THR A 82 -9.51 -11.38 -28.52
CA THR A 82 -8.65 -10.77 -27.51
C THR A 82 -7.70 -9.78 -28.18
N VAL A 83 -7.85 -8.50 -27.85
CA VAL A 83 -7.04 -7.41 -28.44
C VAL A 83 -5.79 -7.12 -27.60
N PHE A 84 -5.81 -7.46 -26.31
CA PHE A 84 -4.71 -7.18 -25.39
C PHE A 84 -4.73 -8.15 -24.21
N GLU A 85 -3.57 -8.60 -23.76
CA GLU A 85 -3.44 -9.53 -22.65
C GLU A 85 -2.20 -9.26 -21.79
N VAL A 86 -2.40 -9.02 -20.50
CA VAL A 86 -1.33 -8.71 -19.54
C VAL A 86 -1.47 -9.49 -18.24
N PRO A 87 -0.38 -9.75 -17.51
CA PRO A 87 -0.47 -10.29 -16.15
C PRO A 87 -1.26 -9.33 -15.25
N ALA A 88 -2.03 -9.88 -14.31
CA ALA A 88 -2.80 -9.07 -13.36
C ALA A 88 -1.90 -8.17 -12.49
N SER A 89 -0.66 -8.57 -12.24
CA SER A 89 0.35 -7.76 -11.55
C SER A 89 0.66 -6.44 -12.27
N VAL A 90 0.65 -6.42 -13.60
CA VAL A 90 0.84 -5.19 -14.40
C VAL A 90 -0.34 -4.24 -14.19
N GLY A 91 -1.56 -4.76 -14.14
CA GLY A 91 -2.75 -3.98 -13.80
C GLY A 91 -2.64 -3.32 -12.41
N ALA A 92 -2.19 -4.08 -11.41
CA ALA A 92 -1.97 -3.55 -10.05
C ALA A 92 -0.92 -2.42 -10.03
N LEU A 93 0.19 -2.56 -10.76
CA LEU A 93 1.18 -1.50 -10.90
C LEU A 93 0.60 -0.26 -11.60
N GLY A 94 -0.23 -0.45 -12.63
CA GLY A 94 -0.94 0.63 -13.30
C GLY A 94 -1.85 1.43 -12.36
N LEU A 95 -2.57 0.74 -11.45
CA LEU A 95 -3.41 1.40 -10.45
C LEU A 95 -2.57 2.22 -9.45
N ILE A 96 -1.45 1.68 -8.97
CA ILE A 96 -0.53 2.42 -8.10
C ILE A 96 0.01 3.66 -8.82
N GLY A 97 0.40 3.52 -10.08
CA GLY A 97 0.85 4.63 -10.92
C GLY A 97 -0.23 5.71 -11.10
N ALA A 98 -1.48 5.31 -11.31
CA ALA A 98 -2.60 6.23 -11.43
C ALA A 98 -2.86 7.00 -10.13
N LEU A 99 -2.72 6.36 -8.95
CA LEU A 99 -2.85 7.05 -7.67
C LEU A 99 -1.67 8.01 -7.41
N ALA A 100 -0.49 7.70 -7.91
CA ALA A 100 0.71 8.52 -7.72
C ALA A 100 0.79 9.73 -8.68
N SER A 101 0.10 9.69 -9.83
CA SER A 101 0.15 10.75 -10.84
C SER A 101 -1.22 11.04 -11.45
N SER A 102 -1.64 12.30 -11.34
CA SER A 102 -2.88 12.81 -11.95
C SER A 102 -2.90 12.65 -13.47
N GLU A 103 -1.76 12.76 -14.15
CA GLU A 103 -1.67 12.58 -15.60
C GLU A 103 -1.97 11.13 -15.99
N ILE A 104 -1.40 10.16 -15.28
CA ILE A 104 -1.66 8.73 -15.48
C ILE A 104 -3.13 8.41 -15.15
N ALA A 105 -3.68 9.00 -14.08
CA ALA A 105 -5.08 8.82 -13.72
C ALA A 105 -6.03 9.28 -14.83
N ILE A 106 -5.78 10.46 -15.40
CA ILE A 106 -6.60 11.00 -16.51
C ILE A 106 -6.51 10.09 -17.73
N LEU A 107 -5.30 9.65 -18.11
CA LEU A 107 -5.12 8.71 -19.21
C LEU A 107 -5.87 7.40 -18.97
N GLY A 108 -5.77 6.85 -17.75
CA GLY A 108 -6.52 5.66 -17.35
C GLY A 108 -8.02 5.84 -17.46
N ALA A 109 -8.56 6.96 -16.95
CA ALA A 109 -9.99 7.26 -17.00
C ALA A 109 -10.51 7.45 -18.43
N LEU A 110 -9.75 8.14 -19.29
CA LEU A 110 -10.11 8.25 -20.71
C LEU A 110 -10.09 6.88 -21.39
N GLY A 111 -9.05 6.09 -21.15
CA GLY A 111 -8.94 4.73 -21.68
C GLY A 111 -10.11 3.84 -21.28
N THR A 112 -10.54 3.89 -20.00
CA THR A 112 -11.69 3.10 -19.53
C THR A 112 -13.01 3.56 -20.15
N VAL A 113 -13.26 4.88 -20.22
CA VAL A 113 -14.46 5.42 -20.88
C VAL A 113 -14.52 5.03 -22.35
N THR A 114 -13.42 5.18 -23.08
CA THR A 114 -13.33 4.77 -24.50
C THR A 114 -13.56 3.26 -24.64
N ALA A 115 -12.96 2.44 -23.78
CA ALA A 115 -13.16 1.00 -23.80
C ALA A 115 -14.64 0.63 -23.61
N MET A 116 -15.33 1.26 -22.65
CA MET A 116 -16.76 1.05 -22.43
C MET A 116 -17.61 1.50 -23.61
N ALA A 117 -17.34 2.67 -24.18
CA ALA A 117 -18.07 3.19 -25.34
C ALA A 117 -17.95 2.25 -26.56
N HIS A 118 -16.78 1.64 -26.75
CA HIS A 118 -16.53 0.68 -27.82
C HIS A 118 -16.85 -0.78 -27.45
N LYS A 119 -17.54 -1.01 -26.32
CA LYS A 119 -17.99 -2.32 -25.84
C LYS A 119 -16.86 -3.34 -25.68
N TYR A 120 -15.70 -2.89 -25.23
CA TYR A 120 -14.65 -3.80 -24.81
C TYR A 120 -15.02 -4.46 -23.48
N THR A 121 -14.66 -5.72 -23.31
CA THR A 121 -14.88 -6.50 -22.08
C THR A 121 -13.56 -6.92 -21.45
N LEU A 122 -13.54 -7.03 -20.12
CA LEU A 122 -12.39 -7.53 -19.37
C LEU A 122 -12.69 -8.94 -18.90
N GLU A 123 -11.80 -9.87 -19.20
CA GLU A 123 -11.84 -11.24 -18.70
C GLU A 123 -10.61 -11.53 -17.84
N PHE A 124 -10.81 -12.29 -16.77
CA PHE A 124 -9.74 -12.75 -15.89
C PHE A 124 -9.57 -14.24 -16.08
N GLU A 125 -8.36 -14.65 -16.46
CA GLU A 125 -8.02 -16.05 -16.64
C GLU A 125 -6.89 -16.44 -15.70
N ARG A 126 -7.06 -17.56 -15.02
CA ARG A 126 -5.99 -18.21 -14.27
C ARG A 126 -5.32 -19.21 -15.21
N ARG A 127 -4.03 -19.02 -15.51
CA ARG A 127 -3.21 -20.06 -16.12
C ARG A 127 -2.68 -20.97 -15.03
N ASP A 128 -2.95 -22.26 -15.13
CA ASP A 128 -2.22 -23.25 -14.37
C ASP A 128 -0.79 -23.28 -14.92
N ILE A 129 0.20 -22.91 -14.10
CA ILE A 129 1.61 -23.16 -14.46
C ILE A 129 1.77 -24.66 -14.28
N GLU A 130 1.87 -25.41 -15.38
CA GLU A 130 2.36 -26.79 -15.31
C GLU A 130 3.71 -26.75 -14.57
N PRO A 131 3.92 -27.61 -13.56
CA PRO A 131 5.18 -27.64 -12.84
C PRO A 131 6.30 -27.82 -13.87
N VAL A 132 7.26 -26.89 -13.88
CA VAL A 132 8.50 -27.03 -14.65
C VAL A 132 9.06 -28.40 -14.28
N GLY A 133 9.04 -29.31 -15.26
CA GLY A 133 9.45 -30.69 -15.07
C GLY A 133 10.77 -30.75 -14.32
N GLU A 134 10.84 -31.65 -13.35
CA GLU A 134 12.07 -31.96 -12.62
C GLU A 134 13.23 -32.06 -13.62
N PRO A 135 14.39 -31.45 -13.33
CA PRO A 135 15.55 -31.59 -14.21
C PRO A 135 15.85 -33.09 -14.34
N CYS A 136 15.72 -33.59 -15.57
CA CYS A 136 16.09 -34.93 -15.95
C CYS A 136 17.56 -35.15 -15.54
N THR A 137 17.77 -35.93 -14.48
CA THR A 137 19.10 -36.36 -14.07
C THR A 137 19.55 -37.42 -15.06
N ALA A 138 20.19 -36.95 -16.13
CA ALA A 138 20.99 -37.79 -17.01
C ALA A 138 22.36 -38.08 -16.36
N GLU A 139 22.79 -39.33 -16.54
CA GLU A 139 24.11 -39.90 -16.20
C GLU A 139 24.39 -40.18 -14.71
N LYS A 140 24.80 -41.39 -14.33
CA LYS A 140 25.89 -42.16 -14.95
C LYS A 140 25.61 -43.66 -15.05
N GLU A 141 25.71 -44.18 -16.27
CA GLU A 141 26.25 -45.52 -16.49
C GLU A 141 27.79 -45.43 -16.45
N GLY A 142 28.43 -46.42 -15.83
CA GLY A 142 29.87 -46.66 -15.91
C GLY A 142 30.61 -46.62 -14.56
N LEU A 143 30.65 -47.74 -13.83
CA LEU A 143 31.76 -48.70 -13.89
C LEU A 143 31.37 -50.02 -13.23
#